data_AF-A0A5C6DX22-F1
#
_entry.id   AF-A0A5C6DX22-F1
#
_cell.length_a   1.000
_cell.length_b   1.000
_cell.length_c   1.000
_cell.angle_alpha   90.00
_cell.angle_beta   90.00
_cell.angle_gamma   90.00
#
_symmetry.space_group_name_H-M   'P 1'
#
loop_
_entity.id
_entity.type
_entity.pdbx_description
1 polymer ?
#
loop_
_entity_poly.entity_id
_entity_poly.type
_entity_poly.pdbx_seq_one_letter_code
_entity_poly.pdbx_strand_id
1 'polypeptide(L)'
;MKIARWFLRLFACLYFVGLTSLLLLPSTKSLASSISANASWLLYLAVVVHFLSMTILGTLCSIAVPPRQRLRLFGGLFFYAIVMELPHLVLKERSFEWIDMGQNLLGISIGLLIANWVRLLTRAQQGGSQETVPLAQVLVRQHR
;
A
#
# COMPACT_ATOMS: atom_id res chain seq x y z
N MET A 1 -17.68 9.31 11.18
CA MET A 1 -16.79 8.75 10.12
C MET A 1 -15.83 9.74 9.41
N LYS A 2 -15.87 11.06 9.66
CA LYS A 2 -14.89 12.00 9.05
C LYS A 2 -13.51 11.94 9.74
N ILE A 3 -13.51 11.86 11.07
CA ILE A 3 -12.31 11.81 11.92
C ILE A 3 -11.43 10.59 11.61
N ALA A 4 -12.00 9.38 11.57
CA ALA A 4 -11.25 8.16 11.25
C ALA A 4 -10.56 8.20 9.87
N ARG A 5 -11.21 8.80 8.86
CA ARG A 5 -10.61 9.00 7.54
C ARG A 5 -9.46 10.00 7.55
N TRP A 6 -9.54 11.00 8.42
CA TRP A 6 -8.48 11.99 8.59
C TRP A 6 -7.25 11.35 9.25
N PHE A 7 -7.43 10.58 10.33
CA PHE A 7 -6.36 9.82 10.97
C PHE A 7 -5.68 8.84 10.00
N LEU A 8 -6.45 8.10 9.20
CA LEU A 8 -5.88 7.17 8.22
C LEU A 8 -5.02 7.90 7.16
N ARG A 9 -5.44 9.08 6.70
CA ARG A 9 -4.66 9.89 5.75
C ARG A 9 -3.37 10.41 6.38
N LEU A 10 -3.45 10.89 7.62
CA LEU A 10 -2.28 11.33 8.37
C LEU A 10 -1.29 10.17 8.54
N PHE A 11 -1.78 8.99 8.95
CA PHE A 11 -0.96 7.79 9.09
C PHE A 11 -0.31 7.37 7.77
N ALA A 12 -1.07 7.34 6.67
CA ALA A 12 -0.52 7.04 5.35
C ALA A 12 0.55 8.06 4.91
N CYS A 13 0.34 9.34 5.22
CA CYS A 13 1.32 10.39 4.94
C CYS A 13 2.60 10.23 5.77
N LEU A 14 2.48 9.98 7.06
CA LEU A 14 3.62 9.72 7.95
C LEU A 14 4.38 8.47 7.51
N TYR A 15 3.66 7.41 7.13
CA TYR A 15 4.26 6.18 6.61
C TYR A 15 5.02 6.45 5.31
N PHE A 16 4.43 7.20 4.38
CA PHE A 16 5.07 7.57 3.11
C PHE A 16 6.36 8.37 3.33
N VAL A 17 6.31 9.41 4.18
CA VAL A 17 7.48 10.24 4.50
C VAL A 17 8.56 9.39 5.19
N GLY A 18 8.18 8.58 6.18
CA GLY A 18 9.10 7.70 6.89
C GLY A 18 9.77 6.68 5.96
N LEU A 19 8.99 6.05 5.07
CA LEU A 19 9.51 5.11 4.08
C LEU A 19 10.46 5.80 3.09
N THR A 20 10.10 6.98 2.59
CA THR A 20 10.95 7.75 1.66
C THR A 20 12.29 8.08 2.32
N SER A 21 12.27 8.60 3.55
CA SER A 21 13.48 8.90 4.32
C SER A 21 14.34 7.64 4.54
N LEU A 22 13.73 6.50 4.83
CA LEU A 22 14.45 5.23 5.02
C LEU A 22 15.10 4.74 3.71
N LEU A 23 14.40 4.86 2.58
CA LEU A 23 14.89 4.42 1.27
C LEU A 23 16.06 5.28 0.76
N LEU A 24 16.12 6.55 1.17
CA LEU A 24 17.22 7.46 0.86
C LEU A 24 18.48 7.24 1.70
N LEU A 25 18.42 6.44 2.77
CA LEU A 25 19.61 6.08 3.55
C LEU A 25 20.55 5.16 2.74
N PRO A 26 21.85 5.10 3.07
CA PRO A 26 22.79 4.18 2.42
C PRO A 26 22.28 2.74 2.42
N SER A 27 22.53 1.98 1.34
CA SER A 27 21.96 0.64 1.21
C SER A 27 22.48 -0.28 2.30
N THR A 28 21.62 -1.19 2.77
CA THR A 28 22.03 -2.27 3.67
C THR A 28 23.11 -3.16 3.05
N LYS A 29 23.33 -3.12 1.73
CA LYS A 29 24.46 -3.82 1.08
C LYS A 29 25.81 -3.18 1.42
N SER A 30 25.88 -1.86 1.54
CA SER A 30 27.11 -1.19 2.03
C SER A 30 27.43 -1.63 3.46
N LEU A 31 26.40 -1.73 4.31
CA LEU A 31 26.53 -2.17 5.69
C LEU A 31 26.82 -3.68 5.81
N ALA A 32 26.15 -4.52 5.03
CA ALA A 32 26.30 -5.97 5.03
C ALA A 32 27.64 -6.42 4.45
N SER A 33 28.17 -5.70 3.45
CA SER A 33 29.53 -5.93 2.93
C SER A 33 30.61 -5.73 4.00
N SER A 34 30.30 -4.95 5.04
CA SER A 34 31.19 -4.70 6.17
C SER A 34 31.10 -5.77 7.28
N ILE A 35 30.07 -6.64 7.27
CA ILE A 35 29.68 -7.46 8.44
C ILE A 35 30.01 -8.96 8.31
N SER A 36 30.33 -9.51 7.11
CA SER A 36 30.84 -10.88 6.84
C SER A 36 30.11 -11.57 5.68
N ALA A 37 30.81 -12.44 4.95
CA ALA A 37 30.30 -13.23 3.82
C ALA A 37 29.12 -14.18 4.14
N ASN A 38 28.81 -14.43 5.43
CA ASN A 38 27.69 -15.29 5.86
C ASN A 38 26.34 -14.54 6.03
N ALA A 39 26.24 -13.29 5.57
CA ALA A 39 25.06 -12.44 5.72
C ALA A 39 23.98 -12.63 4.64
N SER A 40 23.88 -13.80 4.00
CA SER A 40 22.90 -14.05 2.91
C SER A 40 21.44 -13.85 3.36
N TRP A 41 21.13 -14.12 4.63
CA TRP A 41 19.80 -13.90 5.20
C TRP A 41 19.45 -12.40 5.32
N LEU A 42 20.42 -11.51 5.50
CA LEU A 42 20.19 -10.05 5.54
C LEU A 42 19.77 -9.52 4.17
N LEU A 43 20.34 -10.07 3.10
CA LEU A 43 19.95 -9.73 1.73
C LEU A 43 18.51 -10.19 1.44
N TYR A 44 18.16 -11.40 1.85
CA TYR A 44 16.78 -11.90 1.74
C TYR A 44 15.79 -11.05 2.55
N LEU A 45 16.15 -10.69 3.78
CA LEU A 45 15.32 -9.84 4.63
C LEU A 45 15.11 -8.45 4.00
N ALA A 46 16.15 -7.85 3.40
CA ALA A 46 16.03 -6.56 2.73
C ALA A 46 15.04 -6.59 1.58
N VAL A 47 15.07 -7.66 0.76
CA VAL A 47 14.12 -7.91 -0.33
C VAL A 47 12.68 -8.01 0.20
N VAL A 48 12.45 -8.85 1.21
CA VAL A 48 11.12 -9.04 1.81
C VAL A 48 10.59 -7.73 2.38
N VAL A 49 11.44 -6.96 3.05
CA VAL A 49 11.07 -5.67 3.65
C VAL A 49 10.70 -4.64 2.58
N HIS A 50 11.42 -4.54 1.45
CA HIS A 50 11.04 -3.64 0.35
C HIS A 50 9.65 -3.97 -0.19
N PHE A 51 9.44 -5.23 -0.54
CA PHE A 51 8.16 -5.71 -1.05
C PHE A 51 7.00 -5.45 -0.07
N LEU A 52 7.20 -5.78 1.21
CA LEU A 52 6.17 -5.61 2.24
C LEU A 52 5.86 -4.13 2.48
N SER A 53 6.89 -3.28 2.49
CA SER A 53 6.72 -1.84 2.71
C SER A 53 5.90 -1.18 1.61
N MET A 54 6.16 -1.53 0.35
CA MET A 54 5.37 -1.05 -0.78
C MET A 54 3.95 -1.61 -0.80
N THR A 55 3.76 -2.85 -0.33
CA THR A 55 2.43 -3.45 -0.14
C THR A 55 1.61 -2.70 0.90
N ILE A 56 2.22 -2.36 2.04
CA ILE A 56 1.57 -1.58 3.10
C ILE A 56 1.24 -0.18 2.60
N LEU A 57 2.18 0.50 1.92
CA LEU A 57 1.95 1.82 1.34
C LEU A 57 0.77 1.80 0.37
N GLY A 58 0.78 0.87 -0.60
CA GLY A 58 -0.30 0.70 -1.58
C GLY A 58 -1.65 0.46 -0.93
N THR A 59 -1.69 -0.36 0.13
CA THR A 59 -2.91 -0.66 0.90
C THR A 59 -3.43 0.59 1.61
N LEU A 60 -2.59 1.25 2.42
CA LEU A 60 -2.97 2.41 3.23
C LEU A 60 -3.48 3.55 2.35
N CYS A 61 -2.74 3.88 1.30
CA CYS A 61 -3.12 4.92 0.34
C CYS A 61 -4.46 4.58 -0.34
N SER A 62 -4.64 3.32 -0.77
CA SER A 62 -5.88 2.88 -1.44
C SER A 62 -7.10 2.87 -0.52
N ILE A 63 -6.93 2.65 0.79
CA ILE A 63 -8.01 2.75 1.78
C ILE A 63 -8.31 4.22 2.13
N ALA A 64 -7.28 5.06 2.24
CA ALA A 64 -7.39 6.48 2.60
C ALA A 64 -8.11 7.35 1.54
N VAL A 65 -8.08 6.92 0.29
CA VAL A 65 -8.57 7.68 -0.88
C VAL A 65 -9.92 7.12 -1.39
N PRO A 66 -10.86 8.00 -1.81
CA PRO A 66 -12.12 7.55 -2.40
C PRO A 66 -11.92 6.77 -3.72
N PRO A 67 -12.84 5.84 -4.08
CA PRO A 67 -12.69 4.99 -5.27
C PRO A 67 -12.38 5.75 -6.56
N ARG A 68 -13.02 6.91 -6.78
CA ARG A 68 -12.86 7.74 -7.98
C ARG A 68 -11.44 8.26 -8.19
N GLN A 69 -10.64 8.39 -7.12
CA GLN A 69 -9.28 8.93 -7.19
C GLN A 69 -8.21 7.82 -7.16
N ARG A 70 -8.58 6.54 -7.07
CA ARG A 70 -7.62 5.44 -6.93
C ARG A 70 -6.73 5.25 -8.14
N LEU A 71 -7.27 5.36 -9.35
CA LEU A 71 -6.46 5.19 -10.56
C LEU A 71 -5.34 6.24 -10.63
N ARG A 72 -5.67 7.50 -10.29
CA ARG A 72 -4.69 8.58 -10.20
C ARG A 72 -3.66 8.34 -9.09
N LEU A 73 -4.10 7.87 -7.92
CA LEU A 73 -3.21 7.52 -6.82
C LEU A 73 -2.26 6.38 -7.22
N PHE A 74 -2.78 5.35 -7.87
CA PHE A 74 -2.01 4.20 -8.33
C PHE A 74 -0.96 4.61 -9.37
N GLY A 75 -1.35 5.43 -10.36
CA GLY A 75 -0.40 6.02 -11.30
C GLY A 75 0.68 6.84 -10.59
N GLY A 76 0.31 7.60 -9.56
CA GLY A 76 1.26 8.35 -8.74
C GLY A 76 2.23 7.46 -7.95
N LEU A 77 1.74 6.36 -7.37
CA LEU A 77 2.57 5.39 -6.64
C LEU A 77 3.49 4.60 -7.57
N PHE A 78 3.03 4.25 -8.77
CA PHE A 78 3.86 3.63 -9.81
C PHE A 78 4.97 4.57 -10.26
N PHE A 79 4.61 5.82 -10.54
CA PHE A 79 5.60 6.85 -10.88
C PHE A 79 6.60 7.05 -9.74
N TYR A 80 6.13 7.11 -8.49
CA TYR A 80 6.99 7.18 -7.31
C TYR A 80 7.95 5.99 -7.22
N ALA A 81 7.47 4.75 -7.40
CA ALA A 81 8.32 3.56 -7.36
C ALA A 81 9.43 3.60 -8.42
N ILE A 82 9.14 4.11 -9.61
CA ILE A 82 10.14 4.29 -10.68
C ILE A 82 11.13 5.39 -10.32
N VAL A 83 10.63 6.55 -9.87
CA VAL A 83 11.48 7.71 -9.51
C VAL A 83 12.42 7.38 -8.36
N MET A 84 11.98 6.57 -7.40
CA MET A 84 12.82 6.17 -6.26
C MET A 84 14.05 5.34 -6.66
N GLU A 85 14.03 4.70 -7.82
CA GLU A 85 15.18 3.96 -8.33
C GLU A 85 16.16 4.85 -9.13
N LEU A 86 15.72 6.02 -9.61
CA LEU A 86 16.58 6.93 -10.39
C LEU A 86 17.84 7.40 -9.63
N PRO A 87 17.78 7.74 -8.33
CA PRO A 87 18.99 8.05 -7.56
C PRO A 87 20.04 6.94 -7.59
N HIS A 88 19.65 5.67 -7.76
CA HIS A 88 20.59 4.55 -7.84
C HIS A 88 21.42 4.56 -9.13
N LEU A 89 20.96 5.26 -10.18
CA LEU A 89 21.76 5.44 -11.40
C LEU A 89 22.93 6.41 -11.20
N VAL A 90 22.84 7.29 -10.19
CA VAL A 90 23.84 8.33 -9.92
C VAL A 90 24.77 7.94 -8.76
N LEU A 91 24.25 7.19 -7.78
CA LEU A 91 25.01 6.74 -6.62
C LEU A 91 25.83 5.49 -6.96
N LYS A 92 27.15 5.63 -7.11
CA LYS A 92 28.11 4.52 -7.41
C LYS A 92 28.03 3.32 -6.46
N GLU A 93 27.46 3.50 -5.27
CA GLU A 93 27.34 2.47 -4.23
C GLU A 93 26.05 1.63 -4.33
N ARG A 94 25.14 1.97 -5.25
CA ARG A 94 23.91 1.23 -5.52
C ARG A 94 23.84 0.83 -6.99
N SER A 95 23.66 -0.45 -7.27
CA SER A 95 23.29 -0.93 -8.60
C SER A 95 21.79 -0.71 -8.81
N PHE A 96 21.41 -0.20 -9.98
CA PHE A 96 20.01 -0.24 -10.41
C PHE A 96 19.58 -1.70 -10.53
N GLU A 97 18.64 -2.11 -9.68
CA GLU A 97 18.16 -3.48 -9.63
C GLU A 97 16.73 -3.53 -10.15
N TRP A 98 16.58 -4.01 -11.39
CA TRP A 98 15.28 -4.29 -12.00
C TRP A 98 14.38 -5.14 -11.10
N ILE A 99 14.98 -5.98 -10.26
CA ILE A 99 14.29 -6.81 -9.27
C ILE A 99 13.64 -5.94 -8.19
N ASP A 100 14.33 -4.95 -7.65
CA ASP A 100 13.80 -4.06 -6.60
C ASP A 100 12.66 -3.20 -7.15
N MET A 101 12.82 -2.66 -8.37
CA MET A 101 11.74 -1.97 -9.07
C MET A 101 10.53 -2.89 -9.27
N GLY A 102 10.76 -4.13 -9.72
CA GLY A 102 9.71 -5.13 -9.90
C GLY A 102 8.97 -5.45 -8.61
N GLN A 103 9.69 -5.60 -7.49
CA GLN A 103 9.11 -5.83 -6.17
C GLN A 103 8.30 -4.63 -5.68
N ASN A 104 8.76 -3.41 -5.94
CA ASN A 104 8.04 -2.20 -5.58
C ASN A 104 6.69 -2.11 -6.31
N LEU A 105 6.71 -2.34 -7.63
CA LEU A 105 5.51 -2.34 -8.47
C LEU A 105 4.55 -3.48 -8.09
N LEU A 106 5.08 -4.67 -7.83
CA LEU A 106 4.29 -5.82 -7.41
C LEU A 106 3.65 -5.59 -6.04
N GLY A 107 4.41 -5.04 -5.08
CA GLY A 107 3.92 -4.69 -3.76
C GLY A 107 2.76 -3.70 -3.83
N ILE A 108 2.92 -2.59 -4.58
CA ILE A 108 1.84 -1.61 -4.79
C ILE A 108 0.58 -2.27 -5.38
N SER A 109 0.77 -3.16 -6.37
CA SER A 109 -0.33 -3.88 -7.03
C SER A 109 -1.08 -4.80 -6.06
N ILE A 110 -0.35 -5.56 -5.25
CA ILE A 110 -0.94 -6.44 -4.23
C ILE A 110 -1.63 -5.62 -3.15
N GLY A 111 -1.05 -4.50 -2.71
CA GLY A 111 -1.67 -3.61 -1.75
C GLY A 111 -3.00 -3.04 -2.23
N LEU A 112 -3.12 -2.73 -3.53
CA LEU A 112 -4.39 -2.32 -4.14
C LEU A 112 -5.44 -3.45 -4.10
N LEU A 113 -5.04 -4.68 -4.42
CA LEU A 113 -5.91 -5.85 -4.38
C LEU A 113 -6.43 -6.10 -2.95
N ILE A 114 -5.54 -6.05 -1.95
CA ILE A 114 -5.90 -6.16 -0.53
C ILE A 114 -6.91 -5.06 -0.15
N ALA A 115 -6.63 -3.81 -0.51
CA ALA A 115 -7.53 -2.70 -0.20
C ALA A 115 -8.91 -2.83 -0.88
N ASN A 116 -8.97 -3.40 -2.09
CA ASN A 116 -10.24 -3.72 -2.75
C ASN A 116 -10.98 -4.82 -2.01
N TRP A 117 -10.28 -5.88 -1.61
CA TRP A 117 -10.88 -7.02 -0.93
C TRP A 117 -11.45 -6.63 0.44
N VAL A 118 -10.68 -5.87 1.24
CA VAL A 118 -11.14 -5.32 2.53
C VAL A 118 -12.46 -4.57 2.38
N ARG A 119 -12.60 -3.75 1.32
CA ARG A 119 -13.81 -2.96 1.09
C ARG A 119 -15.00 -3.81 0.63
N LEU A 120 -14.75 -4.86 -0.16
CA LEU A 120 -15.79 -5.82 -0.53
C LEU A 120 -16.36 -6.49 0.72
N LEU A 121 -15.49 -6.93 1.63
CA LEU A 121 -15.89 -7.52 2.91
C LEU A 121 -16.68 -6.54 3.78
N THR A 122 -16.23 -5.28 3.88
CA THR A 122 -16.96 -4.25 4.65
C THR A 122 -18.34 -3.96 4.05
N ARG A 123 -18.47 -3.96 2.71
CA ARG A 123 -19.77 -3.75 2.04
C ARG A 123 -20.71 -4.93 2.25
N ALA A 124 -20.21 -6.16 2.16
CA ALA A 124 -21.00 -7.36 2.41
C ALA A 124 -21.60 -7.36 3.83
N GLN A 125 -20.82 -6.94 4.83
CA GLN A 125 -21.31 -6.80 6.21
C GLN A 125 -22.39 -5.73 6.36
N GLN A 126 -22.33 -4.64 5.59
CA GLN A 126 -23.33 -3.57 5.64
C GLN A 126 -24.63 -3.93 4.90
N GLY A 127 -24.54 -4.72 3.82
CA GLY A 127 -25.70 -5.20 3.06
C GLY A 127 -26.54 -6.23 3.82
N GLY A 128 -25.92 -7.06 4.65
CA GLY A 128 -26.62 -8.06 5.48
C GLY A 128 -27.45 -7.47 6.64
N SER A 129 -27.39 -6.16 6.88
CA SER A 129 -28.14 -5.49 7.97
C SER A 129 -29.42 -4.78 7.50
N GLN A 130 -29.82 -4.87 6.23
CA GLN A 130 -31.01 -4.16 5.70
C GLN A 130 -32.18 -5.07 5.26
N GLU A 131 -32.08 -6.40 5.34
CA GLU A 131 -33.20 -7.31 5.05
C GLU A 131 -33.97 -7.74 6.30
N THR A 132 -34.58 -6.79 7.01
CA THR A 132 -35.81 -7.04 7.76
C THR A 132 -36.69 -5.80 7.72
N VAL A 133 -37.12 -5.38 6.53
CA VAL A 133 -38.38 -4.64 6.47
C VAL A 133 -39.45 -5.65 6.86
N PRO A 134 -40.13 -5.53 8.01
CA PRO A 134 -41.18 -6.46 8.37
C PRO A 134 -42.24 -6.39 7.26
N LEU A 135 -42.59 -7.55 6.69
CA LEU A 135 -43.58 -7.70 5.61
C LEU A 135 -44.88 -6.92 5.89
N ALA A 136 -45.18 -6.70 7.17
CA ALA A 136 -46.30 -5.89 7.65
C ALA A 136 -46.30 -4.43 7.14
N GLN A 137 -45.14 -3.80 6.87
CA GLN A 137 -45.09 -2.43 6.36
C GLN A 137 -45.28 -2.32 4.84
N VAL A 138 -45.06 -3.39 4.09
CA VAL A 138 -45.25 -3.41 2.63
C VAL A 138 -46.74 -3.57 2.28
N LEU A 139 -47.49 -4.36 3.05
CA LEU A 139 -48.92 -4.61 2.80
C LEU A 139 -49.83 -3.39 3.11
N VAL A 140 -49.46 -2.52 4.06
CA VAL A 140 -50.25 -1.32 4.39
C VAL A 140 -50.19 -0.26 3.29
N ARG A 141 -49.15 -0.27 2.44
CA ARG A 141 -49.03 0.68 1.32
C ARG A 141 -49.78 0.28 0.06
N GLN A 142 -50.26 -0.97 -0.06
CA GLN A 142 -51.02 -1.39 -1.24
C GLN A 142 -52.54 -1.18 -1.10
N HIS A 143 -53.02 -0.70 0.05
CA HIS A 143 -54.44 -0.44 0.31
C HIS A 143 -54.77 1.02 0.65
N ARG A 144 -53.93 1.97 0.22
CA ARG A 144 -54.27 3.39 0.16
C ARG A 144 -54.07 3.90 -1.26
#